data_AF-A0A956EHL0-F1
#
_entry.id   AF-A0A956EHL0-F1
#
_cell.length_a   1.000
_cell.length_b   1.000
_cell.length_c   1.000
_cell.angle_alpha   90.00
_cell.angle_beta   90.00
_cell.angle_gamma   90.00
#
_symmetry.space_group_name_H-M   'P 1'
#
loop_
_entity.id
_entity.type
_entity.pdbx_description
1 polymer ?
#
loop_
_entity_poly.entity_id
_entity_poly.type
_entity_poly.pdbx_seq_one_letter_code
_entity_poly.pdbx_strand_id
1 'polypeptide(L)'
;MSNTRTLVIGAFVLALSACGDGGERKSIADQIGPASKKTSELKTDKKSEMTPEELAEARRKAGFVDPKELAEKNMAEMEKGEREFVKTRLAEYRKLSKDFRDRLTELQAEGAKWEKAKDPQKAFDKFAQKFTKPARALMKEQVRLSENNARGGKTNELLITALRSWDELVNELTPETPASERYPEAIKEIGEQLDKIDAALDEIEKDEDLVVNKFYKEKEGEEGGAE
;
A
#
# COMPACT_ATOMS: atom_id res chain seq x y z
N MET A 1 -34.42 18.80 12.52
CA MET A 1 -34.80 17.43 12.14
C MET A 1 -33.52 16.60 12.15
N SER A 2 -33.29 15.87 13.25
CA SER A 2 -32.06 15.14 13.51
C SER A 2 -32.41 13.66 13.58
N ASN A 3 -31.85 12.85 12.67
CA ASN A 3 -32.07 11.40 12.65
C ASN A 3 -30.80 10.70 13.10
N THR A 4 -30.72 10.43 14.40
CA THR A 4 -29.73 9.55 15.02
C THR A 4 -30.22 8.11 14.87
N ARG A 5 -29.53 7.29 14.08
CA ARG A 5 -29.79 5.84 14.00
C ARG A 5 -28.81 5.09 14.91
N THR A 6 -29.34 4.63 16.04
CA THR A 6 -28.72 3.66 16.95
C THR A 6 -28.69 2.28 16.29
N LEU A 7 -27.51 1.69 16.16
CA LEU A 7 -27.34 0.30 15.71
C LEU A 7 -27.36 -0.64 16.92
N VAL A 8 -28.37 -1.49 16.99
CA VAL A 8 -28.50 -2.58 17.96
C VAL A 8 -27.74 -3.80 17.44
N ILE A 9 -26.71 -4.25 18.17
CA ILE A 9 -26.03 -5.52 17.89
C ILE A 9 -26.86 -6.65 18.52
N GLY A 10 -27.61 -7.36 17.68
CA GLY A 10 -28.34 -8.56 18.05
C GLY A 10 -27.41 -9.79 18.06
N ALA A 11 -27.32 -10.45 19.21
CA ALA A 11 -26.64 -11.73 19.37
C ALA A 11 -27.41 -12.84 18.63
N PHE A 12 -26.76 -13.51 17.68
CA PHE A 12 -27.30 -14.65 16.96
C PHE A 12 -26.99 -15.94 17.75
N VAL A 13 -28.01 -16.50 18.41
CA VAL A 13 -27.97 -17.84 19.00
C VAL A 13 -28.47 -18.83 17.94
N LEU A 14 -27.57 -19.65 17.40
CA LEU A 14 -27.95 -20.79 16.56
C LEU A 14 -28.25 -22.00 17.46
N ALA A 15 -29.54 -22.26 17.68
CA ALA A 15 -30.03 -23.54 18.18
C ALA A 15 -30.21 -24.50 17.00
N LEU A 16 -29.48 -25.60 16.99
CA LEU A 16 -29.75 -26.75 16.11
C LEU A 16 -30.57 -27.79 16.87
N SER A 17 -31.81 -27.98 16.43
CA SER A 17 -32.70 -29.07 16.83
C SER A 17 -32.41 -30.35 16.05
N ALA A 18 -32.62 -31.47 16.72
CA ALA A 18 -32.33 -32.85 16.36
C ALA A 18 -33.21 -33.45 15.25
N CYS A 19 -32.71 -34.53 14.60
CA CYS A 19 -33.23 -35.91 14.67
C CYS A 19 -32.68 -36.80 13.53
N GLY A 20 -32.15 -37.98 13.86
CA GLY A 20 -31.75 -38.99 12.87
C GLY A 20 -30.83 -40.10 13.39
N ASP A 21 -31.36 -40.93 14.29
CA ASP A 21 -31.16 -42.37 14.52
C ASP A 21 -29.78 -43.07 14.39
N GLY A 22 -29.45 -43.86 15.43
CA GLY A 22 -28.77 -45.16 15.30
C GLY A 22 -27.24 -45.24 15.36
N GLY A 23 -26.65 -45.15 16.57
CA GLY A 23 -25.31 -45.71 16.83
C GLY A 23 -24.62 -45.13 18.06
N GLU A 24 -24.45 -45.94 19.10
CA GLU A 24 -23.74 -45.58 20.34
C GLU A 24 -22.34 -45.02 20.07
N ARG A 25 -22.18 -43.70 20.13
CA ARG A 25 -20.87 -43.06 20.23
C ARG A 25 -20.59 -42.76 21.70
N LYS A 26 -19.68 -43.54 22.30
CA LYS A 26 -19.11 -43.25 23.62
C LYS A 26 -18.65 -41.79 23.66
N SER A 27 -19.06 -41.08 24.70
CA SER A 27 -18.64 -39.70 24.95
C SER A 27 -17.11 -39.64 25.01
N ILE A 28 -16.52 -38.57 24.46
CA ILE A 28 -15.08 -38.27 24.58
C ILE A 28 -14.66 -38.20 26.07
N ALA A 29 -15.62 -37.97 26.98
CA ALA A 29 -15.40 -37.99 28.42
C ALA A 29 -15.00 -39.38 28.98
N ASP A 30 -15.37 -40.49 28.32
CA ASP A 30 -15.05 -41.85 28.79
C ASP A 30 -13.68 -42.35 28.29
N GLN A 31 -13.03 -41.64 27.35
CA GLN A 31 -11.69 -41.98 26.84
C GLN A 31 -10.56 -41.29 27.60
N ILE A 32 -10.87 -40.31 28.43
CA ILE A 32 -9.89 -39.64 29.28
C ILE A 32 -9.91 -40.37 30.62
N GLY A 33 -8.92 -41.25 30.84
CA GLY A 33 -8.72 -41.94 32.12
C GLY A 33 -8.66 -40.96 33.30
N PRO A 34 -8.82 -41.45 34.55
CA PRO A 34 -8.96 -40.59 35.72
C PRO A 34 -7.84 -39.55 35.79
N ALA A 35 -8.22 -38.29 36.00
CA ALA A 35 -7.37 -37.11 35.97
C ALA A 35 -6.03 -37.36 36.67
N SER A 36 -5.01 -37.72 35.90
CA SER A 36 -3.70 -38.01 36.44
C SER A 36 -2.98 -36.70 36.69
N LYS A 37 -2.82 -36.40 37.99
CA LYS A 37 -1.97 -35.39 38.62
C LYS A 37 -2.54 -33.97 38.65
N LYS A 38 -2.75 -33.48 39.88
CA LYS A 38 -2.96 -32.06 40.18
C LYS A 38 -1.74 -31.29 39.68
N THR A 39 -1.94 -30.09 39.15
CA THR A 39 -0.86 -29.18 38.68
C THR A 39 0.22 -28.91 39.74
N SER A 40 -0.08 -29.15 41.01
CA SER A 40 0.83 -29.12 42.15
C SER A 40 1.88 -30.26 42.21
N GLU A 41 1.79 -31.28 41.34
CA GLU A 41 2.74 -32.41 41.27
C GLU A 41 3.69 -32.35 40.06
N LEU A 42 3.63 -31.28 39.26
CA LEU A 42 4.70 -30.95 38.31
C LEU A 42 5.93 -30.54 39.12
N LYS A 43 6.69 -31.54 39.56
CA LYS A 43 8.07 -31.34 40.01
C LYS A 43 8.79 -30.70 38.82
N THR A 44 9.02 -29.40 38.95
CA THR A 44 9.98 -28.66 38.12
C THR A 44 11.35 -29.15 38.58
N ASP A 45 11.73 -30.33 38.12
CA ASP A 45 13.11 -30.78 38.20
C ASP A 45 13.96 -29.65 37.62
N LYS A 46 14.90 -29.18 38.45
CA LYS A 46 15.77 -28.01 38.26
C LYS A 46 15.77 -27.53 36.81
N LYS A 47 15.15 -26.37 36.54
CA LYS A 47 15.44 -25.60 35.33
C LYS A 47 16.96 -25.56 35.22
N SER A 48 17.55 -26.27 34.25
CA SER A 48 18.85 -25.84 33.77
C SER A 48 18.57 -24.45 33.27
N GLU A 49 19.04 -23.44 33.99
CA GLU A 49 19.04 -22.07 33.53
C GLU A 49 20.02 -22.05 32.35
N MET A 50 19.54 -22.54 31.20
CA MET A 50 20.19 -22.31 29.94
C MET A 50 20.31 -20.81 29.82
N THR A 51 21.52 -20.37 29.51
CA THR A 51 21.77 -18.98 29.18
C THR A 51 20.86 -18.57 28.01
N PRO A 52 20.58 -17.27 27.83
CA PRO A 52 19.76 -16.79 26.71
C PRO A 52 20.23 -17.31 25.35
N GLU A 53 21.55 -17.48 25.17
CA GLU A 53 22.17 -18.03 23.96
C GLU A 53 21.91 -19.54 23.80
N GLU A 54 22.01 -20.32 24.86
CA GLU A 54 21.70 -21.76 24.85
C GLU A 54 20.21 -22.03 24.60
N LEU A 55 19.31 -21.19 25.13
CA LEU A 55 17.89 -21.24 24.82
C LEU A 55 17.60 -20.90 23.36
N ALA A 56 18.28 -19.89 22.80
CA ALA A 56 18.13 -19.53 21.40
C ALA A 56 18.63 -20.65 20.48
N GLU A 57 19.76 -21.29 20.80
CA GLU A 57 20.29 -22.42 20.07
C GLU A 57 19.40 -23.67 20.19
N ALA A 58 18.85 -23.96 21.37
CA ALA A 58 17.90 -25.07 21.56
C ALA A 58 16.60 -24.84 20.79
N ARG A 59 16.09 -23.60 20.75
CA ARG A 59 14.93 -23.22 19.93
C ARG A 59 15.20 -23.42 18.44
N ARG A 60 16.36 -22.96 17.95
CA ARG A 60 16.80 -23.16 16.56
C ARG A 60 16.94 -24.65 16.22
N LYS A 61 17.54 -25.45 17.10
CA LYS A 61 17.67 -26.92 16.91
C LYS A 61 16.33 -27.66 16.94
N ALA A 62 15.36 -27.14 17.69
CA ALA A 62 13.99 -27.65 17.72
C ALA A 62 13.11 -27.16 16.55
N GLY A 63 13.69 -26.44 15.58
CA GLY A 63 12.99 -25.97 14.39
C GLY A 63 12.17 -24.69 14.59
N PHE A 64 12.31 -24.00 15.72
CA PHE A 64 11.73 -22.67 15.90
C PHE A 64 12.55 -21.66 15.11
N VAL A 65 11.92 -21.04 14.12
CA VAL A 65 12.50 -19.92 13.35
C VAL A 65 12.49 -18.68 14.24
N ASP A 66 13.57 -17.89 14.18
CA ASP A 66 13.63 -16.63 14.89
C ASP A 66 12.52 -15.67 14.41
N PRO A 67 11.75 -15.03 15.30
CA PRO A 67 10.65 -14.14 14.89
C PRO A 67 11.06 -13.02 13.94
N LYS A 68 12.29 -12.49 14.07
CA LYS A 68 12.81 -11.45 13.18
C LYS A 68 13.11 -12.02 11.80
N GLU A 69 13.74 -13.19 11.73
CA GLU A 69 14.01 -13.88 10.46
C GLU A 69 12.69 -14.22 9.74
N LEU A 70 11.66 -14.64 10.48
CA LEU A 70 10.34 -14.90 9.91
C LEU A 70 9.69 -13.61 9.39
N ALA A 71 9.77 -12.51 10.14
CA ALA A 71 9.26 -11.21 9.70
C ALA A 71 9.97 -10.71 8.44
N GLU A 72 11.30 -10.83 8.36
CA GLU A 72 12.08 -10.46 7.19
C GLU A 72 11.71 -11.28 5.95
N LYS A 73 11.56 -12.61 6.10
CA LYS A 73 11.09 -13.48 5.01
C LYS A 73 9.69 -13.10 4.54
N ASN A 74 8.77 -12.88 5.48
CA ASN A 74 7.40 -12.47 5.15
C ASN A 74 7.38 -11.13 4.40
N MET A 75 8.17 -10.15 4.83
CA MET A 75 8.28 -8.86 4.14
C MET A 75 8.88 -9.03 2.73
N ALA A 76 9.88 -9.89 2.56
CA ALA A 76 10.48 -10.16 1.26
C ALA A 76 9.49 -10.84 0.30
N GLU A 77 8.70 -11.81 0.79
CA GLU A 77 7.65 -12.47 -0.01
C GLU A 77 6.53 -11.51 -0.38
N MET A 78 6.09 -10.64 0.55
CA MET A 78 5.13 -9.59 0.27
C MET A 78 5.65 -8.62 -0.79
N GLU A 79 6.87 -8.12 -0.63
CA GLU A 79 7.50 -7.20 -1.59
C GLU A 79 7.68 -7.87 -2.96
N LYS A 80 8.03 -9.16 -3.00
CA LYS A 80 8.06 -9.91 -4.26
C LYS A 80 6.68 -9.90 -4.94
N GLY A 81 5.61 -10.22 -4.22
CA GLY A 81 4.25 -10.21 -4.77
C GLY A 81 3.81 -8.84 -5.29
N GLU A 82 4.23 -7.77 -4.61
CA GLU A 82 3.96 -6.39 -5.05
C GLU A 82 4.78 -6.03 -6.31
N ARG A 83 6.04 -6.44 -6.40
CA ARG A 83 6.86 -6.26 -7.61
C ARG A 83 6.32 -7.06 -8.80
N GLU A 84 5.84 -8.28 -8.60
CA GLU A 84 5.15 -9.07 -9.63
C GLU A 84 3.85 -8.40 -10.11
N PHE A 85 3.10 -7.80 -9.18
CA PHE A 85 1.92 -7.01 -9.48
C PHE A 85 2.25 -5.80 -10.37
N VAL A 86 3.31 -5.06 -10.03
CA VAL A 86 3.79 -3.92 -10.81
C VAL A 86 4.31 -4.37 -12.17
N LYS A 87 5.10 -5.45 -12.24
CA LYS A 87 5.64 -5.99 -13.51
C LYS A 87 4.53 -6.36 -14.48
N THR A 88 3.45 -6.94 -13.95
CA THR A 88 2.24 -7.25 -14.73
C THR A 88 1.60 -6.01 -15.37
N ARG A 89 1.75 -4.84 -14.75
CA ARG A 89 1.14 -3.55 -15.14
C ARG A 89 2.18 -2.51 -15.54
N LEU A 90 3.38 -2.96 -15.92
CA LEU A 90 4.54 -2.09 -16.06
C LEU A 90 4.29 -0.92 -17.02
N ALA A 91 3.59 -1.17 -18.13
CA ALA A 91 3.23 -0.14 -19.10
C ALA A 91 2.36 0.97 -18.48
N GLU A 92 1.36 0.63 -17.67
CA GLU A 92 0.48 1.60 -17.02
C GLU A 92 1.23 2.42 -15.96
N TYR A 93 2.11 1.78 -15.18
CA TYR A 93 2.98 2.49 -14.23
C TYR A 93 3.94 3.46 -14.93
N ARG A 94 4.56 3.04 -16.05
CA ARG A 94 5.40 3.92 -16.87
C ARG A 94 4.60 5.07 -17.46
N LYS A 95 3.37 4.81 -17.92
CA LYS A 95 2.47 5.85 -18.42
C LYS A 95 2.15 6.86 -17.32
N LEU A 96 1.82 6.42 -16.11
CA LEU A 96 1.56 7.33 -14.99
C LEU A 96 2.79 8.17 -14.64
N SER A 97 3.98 7.56 -14.55
CA SER A 97 5.23 8.30 -14.31
C SER A 97 5.48 9.37 -15.38
N LYS A 98 5.29 9.01 -16.66
CA LYS A 98 5.41 9.93 -17.79
C LYS A 98 4.38 11.07 -17.72
N ASP A 99 3.11 10.75 -17.53
CA ASP A 99 2.03 11.74 -17.44
C ASP A 99 2.29 12.71 -16.27
N PHE A 100 2.84 12.22 -15.16
CA PHE A 100 3.24 13.05 -14.04
C PHE A 100 4.40 13.99 -14.42
N ARG A 101 5.47 13.48 -15.04
CA ARG A 101 6.57 14.33 -15.55
C ARG A 101 6.08 15.42 -16.52
N ASP A 102 5.16 15.07 -17.41
CA ASP A 102 4.59 16.02 -18.37
C ASP A 102 3.83 17.14 -17.65
N ARG A 103 3.05 16.81 -16.61
CA ARG A 103 2.32 17.80 -15.81
C ARG A 103 3.25 18.69 -14.98
N LEU A 104 4.34 18.13 -14.46
CA LEU A 104 5.37 18.89 -13.75
C LEU A 104 6.06 19.90 -14.68
N THR A 105 6.38 19.46 -15.90
CA THR A 105 6.99 20.31 -16.94
C THR A 105 6.02 21.39 -17.41
N GLU A 106 4.75 21.05 -17.62
CA GLU A 106 3.68 22.00 -17.95
C GLU A 106 3.54 23.06 -16.86
N LEU A 107 3.50 22.64 -15.59
CA LEU A 107 3.42 23.54 -14.44
C LEU A 107 4.59 24.53 -14.43
N GLN A 108 5.83 24.05 -14.57
CA GLN A 108 7.02 24.89 -14.60
C GLN A 108 6.97 25.92 -15.75
N ALA A 109 6.58 25.47 -16.94
CA ALA A 109 6.53 26.33 -18.12
C ALA A 109 5.42 27.38 -18.02
N GLU A 110 4.23 27.01 -17.55
CA GLU A 110 3.11 27.94 -17.33
C GLU A 110 3.41 28.91 -16.19
N GLY A 111 4.07 28.45 -15.12
CA GLY A 111 4.56 29.29 -14.02
C GLY A 111 5.37 30.47 -14.52
N ALA A 112 6.39 30.19 -15.33
CA ALA A 112 7.21 31.22 -15.95
C ALA A 112 6.43 32.15 -16.91
N LYS A 113 5.33 31.69 -17.51
CA LYS A 113 4.49 32.51 -18.40
C LYS A 113 3.61 33.46 -17.60
N TRP A 114 2.94 33.01 -16.53
CA TRP A 114 2.08 33.89 -15.77
C TRP A 114 2.88 34.89 -14.92
N GLU A 115 4.05 34.51 -14.42
CA GLU A 115 4.98 35.43 -13.73
C GLU A 115 5.36 36.63 -14.62
N LYS A 116 5.62 36.38 -15.91
CA LYS A 116 6.04 37.41 -16.88
C LYS A 116 4.87 38.08 -17.60
N ALA A 117 3.64 37.69 -17.29
CA ALA A 117 2.47 38.27 -17.92
C ALA A 117 2.28 39.72 -17.48
N LYS A 118 1.69 40.55 -18.36
CA LYS A 118 1.28 41.92 -18.00
C LYS A 118 0.27 41.92 -16.84
N ASP A 119 -0.50 40.85 -16.71
CA ASP A 119 -1.50 40.63 -15.67
C ASP A 119 -1.33 39.19 -15.16
N PRO A 120 -0.47 38.97 -14.14
CA PRO A 120 -0.18 37.64 -13.61
C PRO A 120 -1.40 36.93 -13.05
N GLN A 121 -2.30 37.64 -12.36
CA GLN A 121 -3.53 37.08 -11.81
C GLN A 121 -4.39 36.47 -12.92
N LYS A 122 -4.65 37.23 -13.98
CA LYS A 122 -5.49 36.76 -15.09
C LYS A 122 -4.85 35.60 -15.86
N ALA A 123 -3.52 35.57 -15.96
CA ALA A 123 -2.80 34.46 -16.58
C ALA A 123 -2.90 33.19 -15.71
N PHE A 124 -2.70 33.34 -14.39
CA PHE A 124 -2.85 32.26 -13.42
C PHE A 124 -4.27 31.68 -13.41
N ASP A 125 -5.31 32.53 -13.34
CA ASP A 125 -6.71 32.05 -13.30
C ASP A 125 -7.06 31.18 -14.52
N LYS A 126 -6.56 31.57 -15.71
CA LYS A 126 -6.75 30.80 -16.94
C LYS A 126 -6.04 29.46 -16.91
N PHE A 127 -4.85 29.41 -16.32
CA PHE A 127 -4.11 28.18 -16.11
C PHE A 127 -4.84 27.27 -15.12
N ALA A 128 -5.19 27.78 -13.93
CA ALA A 128 -5.81 27.02 -12.85
C ALA A 128 -7.13 26.34 -13.31
N GLN A 129 -7.94 27.03 -14.11
CA GLN A 129 -9.17 26.49 -14.69
C GLN A 129 -8.94 25.24 -15.56
N LYS A 130 -7.83 25.17 -16.30
CA LYS A 130 -7.51 24.05 -17.19
C LYS A 130 -6.71 22.95 -16.51
N PHE A 131 -5.89 23.33 -15.54
CA PHE A 131 -4.89 22.45 -14.95
C PHE A 131 -5.44 21.59 -13.81
N THR A 132 -6.46 22.05 -13.08
CA THR A 132 -6.98 21.37 -11.88
C THR A 132 -7.47 19.94 -12.16
N LYS A 133 -8.25 19.73 -13.24
CA LYS A 133 -8.80 18.39 -13.56
C LYS A 133 -7.68 17.40 -13.94
N PRO A 134 -6.77 17.73 -14.88
CA PRO A 134 -5.61 16.89 -15.17
C PRO A 134 -4.70 16.63 -13.98
N ALA A 135 -4.45 17.63 -13.11
CA ALA A 135 -3.62 17.46 -11.92
C ALA A 135 -4.19 16.42 -10.95
N ARG A 136 -5.52 16.39 -10.78
CA ARG A 136 -6.21 15.38 -9.95
C ARG A 136 -6.32 14.01 -10.61
N ALA A 137 -6.20 13.93 -11.94
CA ALA A 137 -6.26 12.66 -12.65
C ALA A 137 -5.08 11.74 -12.29
N LEU A 138 -3.91 12.30 -11.98
CA LEU A 138 -2.74 11.54 -11.54
C LEU A 138 -3.03 10.72 -10.26
N MET A 139 -3.70 11.32 -9.28
CA MET A 139 -4.10 10.62 -8.05
C MET A 139 -5.12 9.52 -8.30
N LYS A 140 -6.13 9.80 -9.14
CA LYS A 140 -7.14 8.79 -9.49
C LYS A 140 -6.50 7.58 -10.16
N GLU A 141 -5.54 7.83 -11.05
CA GLU A 141 -4.81 6.78 -11.74
C GLU A 141 -3.93 5.96 -10.79
N GLN A 142 -3.26 6.61 -9.83
CA GLN A 142 -2.55 5.88 -8.77
C GLN A 142 -3.50 5.01 -7.94
N VAL A 143 -4.64 5.54 -7.51
CA VAL A 143 -5.65 4.78 -6.74
C VAL A 143 -6.16 3.58 -7.55
N ARG A 144 -6.35 3.75 -8.86
CA ARG A 144 -6.72 2.65 -9.77
C ARG A 144 -5.63 1.59 -9.83
N LEU A 145 -4.38 1.99 -10.06
CA LEU A 145 -3.24 1.08 -10.17
C LEU A 145 -2.93 0.36 -8.86
N SER A 146 -3.14 0.99 -7.72
CA SER A 146 -2.95 0.40 -6.40
C SER A 146 -4.15 -0.46 -5.92
N GLU A 147 -5.10 -0.77 -6.79
CA GLU A 147 -6.34 -1.49 -6.47
C GLU A 147 -7.08 -0.86 -5.27
N ASN A 148 -7.31 0.45 -5.36
CA ASN A 148 -7.91 1.28 -4.31
C ASN A 148 -7.06 1.28 -3.01
N ASN A 149 -5.75 1.45 -3.16
CA ASN A 149 -4.75 1.41 -2.08
C ASN A 149 -4.66 0.07 -1.33
N ALA A 150 -5.13 -1.02 -1.93
CA ALA A 150 -4.89 -2.38 -1.41
C ALA A 150 -3.43 -2.82 -1.60
N ARG A 151 -2.69 -2.16 -2.51
CA ARG A 151 -1.27 -2.41 -2.81
C ARG A 151 -0.38 -1.44 -2.06
N GLY A 152 0.69 -1.97 -1.46
CA GLY A 152 1.51 -1.26 -0.48
C GLY A 152 3.02 -1.49 -0.61
N GLY A 153 3.49 -2.13 -1.69
CA GLY A 153 4.93 -2.33 -1.93
C GLY A 153 5.71 -1.03 -2.19
N LYS A 154 7.04 -1.12 -2.16
CA LYS A 154 7.95 0.04 -2.22
C LYS A 154 7.72 0.95 -3.44
N THR A 155 7.42 0.38 -4.60
CA THR A 155 7.13 1.18 -5.80
C THR A 155 5.88 2.06 -5.64
N ASN A 156 4.83 1.55 -4.99
CA ASN A 156 3.63 2.34 -4.70
C ASN A 156 3.91 3.41 -3.64
N GLU A 157 4.75 3.12 -2.65
CA GLU A 157 5.17 4.11 -1.65
C GLU A 157 5.92 5.30 -2.29
N LEU A 158 6.84 5.02 -3.24
CA LEU A 158 7.53 6.06 -4.01
C LEU A 158 6.53 6.94 -4.78
N LEU A 159 5.56 6.32 -5.45
CA LEU A 159 4.52 7.01 -6.21
C LEU A 159 3.63 7.88 -5.32
N ILE A 160 3.18 7.36 -4.17
CA ILE A 160 2.37 8.10 -3.20
C ILE A 160 3.16 9.30 -2.65
N THR A 161 4.45 9.10 -2.35
CA THR A 161 5.32 10.18 -1.87
C THR A 161 5.42 11.31 -2.91
N ALA A 162 5.65 10.97 -4.17
CA ALA A 162 5.68 11.95 -5.26
C ALA A 162 4.35 12.69 -5.41
N LEU A 163 3.23 11.96 -5.41
CA LEU A 163 1.89 12.54 -5.55
C LEU A 163 1.51 13.44 -4.37
N ARG A 164 2.00 13.15 -3.17
CA ARG A 164 1.82 14.02 -2.01
C ARG A 164 2.57 15.33 -2.18
N SER A 165 3.85 15.29 -2.56
CA SER A 165 4.63 16.50 -2.83
C SER A 165 4.01 17.33 -3.95
N TRP A 166 3.43 16.67 -4.95
CA TRP A 166 2.63 17.31 -5.99
C TRP A 166 1.35 17.96 -5.48
N ASP A 167 0.56 17.27 -4.65
CA ASP A 167 -0.66 17.83 -4.06
C ASP A 167 -0.36 19.08 -3.24
N GLU A 168 0.68 19.00 -2.40
CA GLU A 168 1.17 20.12 -1.60
C GLU A 168 1.52 21.31 -2.51
N LEU A 169 2.32 21.09 -3.55
CA LEU A 169 2.67 22.14 -4.52
C LEU A 169 1.45 22.73 -5.23
N VAL A 170 0.53 21.89 -5.72
CA VAL A 170 -0.64 22.33 -6.51
C VAL A 170 -1.63 23.12 -5.66
N ASN A 171 -1.83 22.74 -4.39
CA ASN A 171 -2.74 23.45 -3.48
C ASN A 171 -2.16 24.78 -2.99
N GLU A 172 -0.85 24.98 -3.09
CA GLU A 172 -0.15 26.23 -2.72
C GLU A 172 0.06 27.19 -3.90
N LEU A 173 -0.44 26.85 -5.11
CA LEU A 173 -0.28 27.71 -6.27
C LEU A 173 -1.09 29.01 -6.15
N THR A 174 -0.40 30.12 -6.36
CA THR A 174 -0.90 31.49 -6.49
C THR A 174 -0.19 32.15 -7.67
N PRO A 175 -0.65 33.34 -8.11
CA PRO A 175 0.04 34.10 -9.16
C PRO A 175 1.50 34.42 -8.82
N GLU A 176 1.84 34.53 -7.54
CA GLU A 176 3.18 34.87 -7.04
C GLU A 176 4.08 33.65 -6.84
N THR A 177 3.54 32.43 -6.84
CA THR A 177 4.31 31.21 -6.53
C THR A 177 5.60 31.07 -7.35
N PRO A 178 5.64 31.33 -8.68
CA PRO A 178 6.88 31.18 -9.45
C PRO A 178 8.02 32.09 -9.01
N ALA A 179 7.72 33.23 -8.39
CA ALA A 179 8.73 34.14 -7.87
C ALA A 179 9.31 33.71 -6.51
N SER A 180 8.73 32.67 -5.88
CA SER A 180 9.24 32.12 -4.63
C SER A 180 10.45 31.23 -4.85
N GLU A 181 11.40 31.24 -3.91
CA GLU A 181 12.56 30.33 -3.92
C GLU A 181 12.15 28.86 -3.81
N ARG A 182 11.03 28.59 -3.10
CA ARG A 182 10.52 27.25 -2.87
C ARG A 182 9.98 26.57 -4.14
N TYR A 183 9.46 27.33 -5.10
CA TYR A 183 8.82 26.78 -6.30
C TYR A 183 9.77 25.94 -7.18
N PRO A 184 10.94 26.46 -7.62
CA PRO A 184 11.87 25.65 -8.40
C PRO A 184 12.45 24.47 -7.60
N GLU A 185 12.61 24.61 -6.28
CA GLU A 185 13.04 23.51 -5.40
C GLU A 185 12.00 22.39 -5.33
N ALA A 186 10.72 22.73 -5.14
CA ALA A 186 9.63 21.76 -5.11
C ALA A 186 9.51 20.99 -6.43
N ILE A 187 9.64 21.70 -7.57
CA ILE A 187 9.65 21.06 -8.89
C ILE A 187 10.82 20.08 -9.01
N LYS A 188 12.02 20.49 -8.57
CA LYS A 188 13.21 19.64 -8.60
C LYS A 188 13.04 18.40 -7.72
N GLU A 189 12.56 18.56 -6.49
CA GLU A 189 12.32 17.45 -5.55
C GLU A 189 11.32 16.43 -6.11
N ILE A 190 10.22 16.90 -6.70
CA ILE A 190 9.25 16.00 -7.36
C ILE A 190 9.91 15.29 -8.55
N GLY A 191 10.73 15.99 -9.33
CA GLY A 191 11.49 15.39 -10.43
C GLY A 191 12.43 14.28 -9.95
N GLU A 192 13.17 14.49 -8.85
CA GLU A 192 14.05 13.49 -8.25
C GLU A 192 13.27 12.29 -7.69
N GLN A 193 12.05 12.49 -7.20
CA GLN A 193 11.16 11.39 -6.79
C GLN A 193 10.69 10.57 -8.01
N LEU A 194 10.37 11.23 -9.13
CA LEU A 194 10.02 10.55 -10.39
C LEU A 194 11.21 9.75 -10.96
N ASP A 195 12.44 10.24 -10.81
CA ASP A 195 13.65 9.49 -11.19
C ASP A 195 13.77 8.19 -10.37
N LYS A 196 13.47 8.21 -9.07
CA LYS A 196 13.47 7.01 -8.22
C LYS A 196 12.37 6.02 -8.63
N ILE A 197 11.21 6.51 -9.02
CA ILE A 197 10.11 5.66 -9.52
C ILE A 197 10.55 4.97 -10.80
N ASP A 198 11.10 5.71 -11.77
CA ASP A 198 11.54 5.14 -13.05
C ASP A 198 12.67 4.13 -12.85
N ALA A 199 13.62 4.40 -11.94
CA ALA A 199 14.66 3.43 -11.57
C ALA A 199 14.07 2.13 -10.99
N ALA A 200 13.08 2.23 -10.10
CA ALA A 200 12.42 1.05 -9.54
C ALA A 200 11.63 0.26 -10.61
N LEU A 201 11.00 0.95 -11.56
CA LEU A 201 10.32 0.30 -12.69
C LEU A 201 11.32 -0.41 -13.62
N ASP A 202 12.47 0.20 -13.89
CA ASP A 202 13.57 -0.40 -14.65
C ASP A 202 14.12 -1.67 -13.96
N GLU A 203 14.29 -1.63 -12.64
CA GLU A 203 14.72 -2.78 -11.85
C GLU A 203 13.69 -3.92 -11.91
N ILE A 204 12.40 -3.61 -11.81
CA ILE A 204 11.30 -4.59 -11.92
C ILE A 204 11.23 -5.19 -13.33
N GLU A 205 11.41 -4.39 -14.37
CA GLU A 205 11.42 -4.86 -15.75
C GLU A 205 12.51 -5.91 -15.99
N LYS A 206 13.71 -5.63 -15.49
CA LYS A 206 14.92 -6.46 -15.68
C LYS A 206 14.98 -7.67 -14.76
N ASP A 207 14.15 -7.75 -13.73
CA ASP A 207 14.14 -8.86 -12.77
C ASP A 207 13.40 -10.08 -13.34
N GLU A 208 14.15 -11.02 -13.91
CA GLU A 208 13.62 -12.24 -14.53
C GLU A 208 12.91 -13.21 -13.55
N ASP A 209 13.15 -13.08 -12.24
CA ASP A 209 12.57 -13.96 -11.21
C ASP A 209 11.12 -13.57 -10.83
N LEU A 210 10.64 -12.44 -11.33
CA LEU A 210 9.28 -11.96 -11.14
C LEU A 210 8.33 -12.55 -12.17
N VAL A 211 7.24 -13.16 -11.69
CA VAL A 211 6.21 -13.77 -12.52
C VAL A 211 5.18 -12.72 -13.00
N VAL A 212 4.90 -12.72 -14.30
CA VAL A 212 3.87 -11.87 -14.92
C VAL A 212 2.53 -12.61 -14.98
N ASN A 213 1.45 -11.96 -14.54
CA ASN A 213 0.11 -12.52 -14.67
C ASN A 213 -0.39 -12.44 -16.12
N LYS A 214 -0.31 -13.56 -16.83
CA LYS A 214 -0.78 -13.72 -18.22
C LYS A 214 -2.29 -13.52 -18.46
N PHE A 215 -3.10 -13.51 -17.39
CA PHE A 215 -4.53 -13.27 -17.48
C PHE A 215 -4.90 -11.79 -17.30
N TYR A 216 -3.94 -10.96 -16.92
CA TYR A 216 -4.15 -9.54 -16.87
C TYR A 216 -4.41 -8.99 -18.28
N LYS A 217 -5.45 -8.17 -18.38
CA LYS A 217 -5.72 -7.36 -19.56
C LYS A 217 -5.59 -5.92 -19.11
N GLU A 218 -4.70 -5.20 -19.77
CA GLU A 218 -4.56 -3.76 -19.59
C GLU A 218 -5.94 -3.11 -19.76
N LYS A 219 -6.36 -2.35 -18.75
CA LYS A 219 -7.57 -1.56 -18.88
C LYS A 219 -7.16 -0.29 -19.59
N GLU A 220 -7.69 -0.05 -20.78
CA GLU A 220 -7.63 1.29 -21.36
C GLU A 220 -8.18 2.27 -20.32
N GLY A 221 -7.34 3.22 -19.92
CA GLY A 221 -7.70 4.18 -18.88
C GLY A 221 -9.04 4.81 -19.23
N GLU A 222 -9.96 4.89 -18.26
CA GLU A 222 -11.17 5.69 -18.42
C GLU A 222 -10.72 7.12 -18.74
N GLU A 223 -10.84 7.53 -20.02
CA GLU A 223 -10.73 8.93 -20.40
C GLU A 223 -11.64 9.71 -19.48
N GLY A 224 -11.03 10.57 -18.65
CA GLY A 224 -11.63 11.15 -17.46
C GLY A 224 -13.09 11.53 -17.66
N GLY A 225 -13.96 10.64 -17.19
CA GLY A 225 -15.41 10.73 -17.28
C GLY A 225 -15.84 12.16 -17.01
N ALA A 226 -16.49 12.73 -18.02
CA ALA A 226 -17.28 13.93 -17.87
C ALA A 226 -18.42 13.62 -16.91
N GLU A 227 -18.43 14.29 -15.76
CA GLU A 227 -19.61 14.82 -15.08
C GLU A 227 -19.18 16.02 -14.24
#